data_AF-A0A1V8YEX3-F1
#
_entry.id   AF-A0A1V8YEX3-F1
#
_cell.length_a   1.000
_cell.length_b   1.000
_cell.length_c   1.000
_cell.angle_alpha   90.00
_cell.angle_beta   90.00
_cell.angle_gamma   90.00
#
_symmetry.space_group_name_H-M   'P 1'
#
loop_
_entity.id
_entity.type
_entity.pdbx_description
1 polymer ?
#
loop_
_entity_poly.entity_id
_entity_poly.type
_entity_poly.pdbx_seq_one_letter_code
_entity_poly.pdbx_strand_id
1 'polypeptide(L)'
;MRNDASASWHGFEYQGKVTLYQVLKRINYLLEEEKVEEISRYSFKVEGKEDFDIYEDDNLIELNQVKAQYTKKNVSGYMEAIIKLYLRESDNSNIGLKFHTVVEIADWNDKFENSFNTELANIKEKINQKKKEINDKKTEIEVDKTKEKTKASLEKQCKRLLIDFEKIKEEHKKLVDAGANGVKSGVNLVAYEIDGVMNNYCSSEKIEELIKLEIKTYFYLLTKRIKKMIQIST
;
A
#
# COMPACT_ATOMS: atom_id res chain seq x y z
N MET A 1 -10.74 -5.19 -30.01
CA MET A 1 -10.34 -5.80 -28.72
C MET A 1 -11.49 -5.58 -27.75
N ARG A 2 -12.08 -6.66 -27.20
CA ARG A 2 -13.06 -6.56 -26.11
C ARG A 2 -12.29 -6.14 -24.87
N ASN A 3 -12.61 -4.97 -24.31
CA ASN A 3 -12.19 -4.62 -22.96
C ASN A 3 -12.96 -5.54 -22.01
N ASP A 4 -12.38 -6.70 -21.71
CA ASP A 4 -12.93 -7.60 -20.71
C ASP A 4 -12.69 -6.98 -19.33
N ALA A 5 -13.74 -6.38 -18.77
CA ALA A 5 -13.70 -5.76 -17.46
C ALA A 5 -13.45 -6.78 -16.35
N SER A 6 -13.57 -8.09 -16.63
CA SER A 6 -13.41 -9.18 -15.66
C SER A 6 -12.14 -9.03 -14.83
N ALA A 7 -10.99 -8.73 -15.45
CA ALA A 7 -9.73 -8.57 -14.73
C ALA A 7 -9.75 -7.42 -13.71
N SER A 8 -10.50 -6.35 -13.98
CA SER A 8 -10.66 -5.22 -13.04
C SER A 8 -11.67 -5.55 -11.94
N TRP A 9 -12.75 -6.27 -12.26
CA TRP A 9 -13.75 -6.72 -11.28
C TRP A 9 -13.17 -7.65 -10.21
N HIS A 10 -12.32 -8.61 -10.60
CA HIS A 10 -11.64 -9.49 -9.63
C HIS A 10 -10.69 -8.70 -8.71
N GLY A 11 -10.11 -7.59 -9.19
CA GLY A 11 -9.29 -6.70 -8.38
C GLY A 11 -10.09 -6.00 -7.28
N PHE A 12 -11.21 -5.38 -7.66
CA PHE A 12 -12.11 -4.71 -6.70
C PHE A 12 -12.73 -5.68 -5.70
N GLU A 13 -13.10 -6.89 -6.14
CA GLU A 13 -13.63 -7.92 -5.24
C GLU A 13 -12.58 -8.32 -4.18
N TYR A 14 -11.35 -8.60 -4.61
CA TYR A 14 -10.27 -8.96 -3.70
C TYR A 14 -9.94 -7.82 -2.73
N GLN A 15 -9.89 -6.58 -3.21
CA GLN A 15 -9.71 -5.38 -2.38
C GLN A 15 -10.82 -5.24 -1.32
N GLY A 16 -12.09 -5.43 -1.71
CA GLY A 16 -13.21 -5.40 -0.78
C GLY A 16 -13.09 -6.48 0.31
N LYS A 17 -12.72 -7.71 -0.07
CA LYS A 17 -12.49 -8.82 0.87
C LYS A 17 -11.34 -8.54 1.83
N VAL A 18 -10.19 -8.08 1.34
CA VAL A 18 -9.05 -7.70 2.19
C VAL A 18 -9.44 -6.59 3.16
N THR A 19 -10.19 -5.59 2.71
CA THR A 19 -10.67 -4.50 3.58
C THR A 19 -11.54 -5.05 4.71
N LEU A 20 -12.55 -5.86 4.38
CA LEU A 20 -13.44 -6.47 5.38
C LEU A 20 -12.66 -7.32 6.40
N TYR A 21 -11.71 -8.11 5.92
CA TYR A 21 -10.84 -8.90 6.78
C TYR A 21 -10.06 -8.01 7.77
N GLN A 22 -9.42 -6.93 7.29
CA GLN A 22 -8.64 -6.04 8.16
C GLN A 22 -9.51 -5.30 9.18
N VAL A 23 -10.73 -4.91 8.80
CA VAL A 23 -11.71 -4.31 9.72
C VAL A 23 -12.05 -5.28 10.85
N LEU A 24 -12.45 -6.51 10.50
CA LEU A 24 -12.85 -7.51 11.49
C LEU A 24 -11.69 -7.91 12.40
N LYS A 25 -10.48 -8.08 11.82
CA LYS A 25 -9.26 -8.36 12.58
C LYS A 25 -8.95 -7.27 13.60
N ARG A 26 -9.09 -5.99 13.21
CA ARG A 26 -8.90 -4.85 14.13
C ARG A 26 -9.91 -4.87 15.27
N ILE A 27 -11.18 -5.12 14.96
CA ILE A 27 -12.25 -5.23 15.97
C ILE A 27 -11.95 -6.35 16.95
N ASN A 28 -11.58 -7.54 16.46
CA ASN A 28 -11.28 -8.69 17.30
C ASN A 28 -10.06 -8.43 18.19
N TYR A 29 -9.01 -7.80 17.65
CA TYR A 29 -7.86 -7.39 18.45
C TYR A 29 -8.26 -6.45 19.60
N LEU A 30 -9.07 -5.42 19.34
CA LEU A 30 -9.54 -4.50 20.39
C LEU A 30 -10.44 -5.19 21.42
N LEU A 31 -11.24 -6.18 21.01
CA LEU A 31 -12.05 -6.98 21.94
C LEU A 31 -11.19 -7.86 22.85
N GLU A 32 -10.13 -8.47 22.31
CA GLU A 32 -9.18 -9.30 23.06
C GLU A 32 -8.40 -8.49 24.08
N GLU A 33 -7.96 -7.29 23.70
CA GLU A 33 -7.23 -6.34 24.56
C GLU A 33 -8.16 -5.60 25.56
N GLU A 34 -9.44 -5.98 25.61
CA GLU A 34 -10.50 -5.39 26.43
C GLU A 34 -10.84 -3.91 26.12
N LYS A 35 -10.33 -3.35 25.04
CA LYS A 35 -10.44 -1.95 24.56
C LYS A 35 -11.63 -1.71 23.63
N VAL A 36 -12.81 -2.23 23.97
CA VAL A 36 -14.00 -2.16 23.09
C VAL A 36 -14.44 -0.73 22.80
N GLU A 37 -14.27 0.17 23.75
CA GLU A 37 -14.58 1.60 23.64
C GLU A 37 -13.74 2.31 22.57
N GLU A 38 -12.52 1.82 22.31
CA GLU A 38 -11.63 2.39 21.30
C GLU A 38 -12.11 2.10 19.86
N ILE A 39 -12.95 1.09 19.64
CA ILE A 39 -13.45 0.74 18.29
C ILE A 39 -14.08 1.97 17.59
N SER A 40 -14.80 2.79 18.36
CA SER A 40 -15.48 3.99 17.84
C SER A 40 -14.54 5.09 17.32
N ARG A 41 -13.25 5.04 17.67
CA ARG A 41 -12.22 5.98 17.23
C ARG A 41 -11.71 5.66 15.82
N TYR A 42 -11.95 4.45 15.33
CA TYR A 42 -11.46 3.99 14.04
C TYR A 42 -12.45 4.29 12.90
N SER A 43 -11.91 4.72 11.76
CA SER A 43 -12.66 4.75 10.50
C SER A 43 -11.85 4.15 9.35
N PHE A 44 -12.57 3.56 8.40
CA PHE A 44 -12.00 2.87 7.25
C PHE A 44 -12.54 3.51 5.98
N LYS A 45 -11.62 3.92 5.10
CA LYS A 45 -11.99 4.56 3.84
C LYS A 45 -11.54 3.70 2.67
N VAL A 46 -12.51 3.11 1.98
CA VAL A 46 -12.30 2.40 0.71
C VAL A 46 -12.12 3.45 -0.39
N GLU A 47 -11.20 3.22 -1.33
CA GLU A 47 -10.81 4.20 -2.36
C GLU A 47 -10.39 5.54 -1.70
N GLY A 48 -9.52 5.44 -0.71
CA GLY A 48 -8.97 6.56 0.04
C GLY A 48 -7.82 7.24 -0.72
N LYS A 49 -6.71 7.46 -0.01
CA LYS A 49 -5.45 7.88 -0.64
C LYS A 49 -4.82 6.71 -1.41
N GLU A 50 -5.00 5.49 -0.93
CA GLU A 50 -4.70 4.22 -1.61
C GLU A 50 -5.96 3.33 -1.69
N ASP A 51 -5.80 2.03 -1.99
CA ASP A 51 -6.92 1.11 -2.19
C ASP A 51 -7.86 1.07 -0.95
N PHE A 52 -7.30 1.12 0.25
CA PHE A 52 -8.03 1.54 1.45
C PHE A 52 -7.10 2.16 2.50
N ASP A 53 -7.68 3.00 3.35
CA ASP A 53 -6.99 3.71 4.42
C ASP A 53 -7.63 3.39 5.77
N ILE A 54 -6.83 3.41 6.85
CA ILE A 54 -7.31 3.32 8.23
C ILE A 54 -6.97 4.60 8.96
N TYR A 55 -7.96 5.15 9.66
CA TYR A 55 -7.83 6.34 10.49
C TYR A 55 -8.17 6.02 11.94
N GLU A 56 -7.54 6.75 12.87
CA GLU A 56 -7.85 6.79 14.29
C GLU A 56 -7.99 8.26 14.72
N ASP A 57 -9.15 8.63 15.29
CA ASP A 57 -9.48 10.03 15.64
C ASP A 57 -9.23 11.00 14.48
N ASP A 58 -9.71 10.66 13.28
CA ASP A 58 -9.51 11.38 12.00
C ASP A 58 -8.05 11.50 11.52
N ASN A 59 -7.08 10.93 12.23
CA ASN A 59 -5.70 10.87 11.79
C ASN A 59 -5.46 9.63 10.94
N LEU A 60 -4.87 9.81 9.76
CA LEU A 60 -4.47 8.70 8.92
C LEU A 60 -3.34 7.92 9.60
N ILE A 61 -3.58 6.64 9.92
CA ILE A 61 -2.60 5.79 10.58
C ILE A 61 -2.06 4.69 9.67
N GLU A 62 -2.82 4.25 8.66
CA GLU A 62 -2.36 3.21 7.73
C GLU A 62 -2.83 3.45 6.29
N LEU A 63 -1.90 3.30 5.36
CA LEU A 63 -2.16 3.24 3.92
C LEU A 63 -2.01 1.80 3.45
N ASN A 64 -3.05 1.26 2.83
CA ASN A 64 -3.09 -0.13 2.41
C ASN A 64 -3.23 -0.22 0.89
N GLN A 65 -2.21 -0.80 0.26
CA GLN A 65 -2.19 -1.10 -1.17
C GLN A 65 -2.47 -2.59 -1.37
N VAL A 66 -3.45 -2.92 -2.19
CA VAL A 66 -3.90 -4.28 -2.50
C VAL A 66 -3.66 -4.60 -3.97
N LYS A 67 -3.02 -5.74 -4.25
CA LYS A 67 -2.74 -6.15 -5.64
C LYS A 67 -3.18 -7.58 -5.91
N ALA A 68 -4.16 -7.71 -6.80
CA ALA A 68 -4.65 -8.97 -7.32
C ALA A 68 -3.92 -9.40 -8.63
N GLN A 69 -2.58 -9.34 -8.64
CA GLN A 69 -1.77 -9.63 -9.83
C GLN A 69 -1.21 -11.06 -9.79
N TYR A 70 -2.00 -12.02 -10.24
CA TYR A 70 -1.69 -13.47 -10.14
C TYR A 70 -0.40 -13.92 -10.85
N THR A 71 0.10 -13.16 -11.82
CA THR A 71 1.30 -13.52 -12.59
C THR A 71 2.60 -12.95 -12.03
N LYS A 72 2.53 -11.96 -11.14
CA LYS A 72 3.73 -11.30 -10.60
C LYS A 72 4.11 -11.93 -9.26
N LYS A 73 5.25 -12.61 -9.24
CA LYS A 73 5.76 -13.33 -8.06
C LYS A 73 7.02 -12.69 -7.44
N ASN A 74 7.51 -11.62 -8.05
CA ASN A 74 8.74 -10.96 -7.64
C ASN A 74 8.45 -9.52 -7.24
N VAL A 75 9.20 -9.03 -6.26
CA VAL A 75 9.08 -7.68 -5.69
C VAL A 75 9.27 -6.58 -6.74
N SER A 76 10.14 -6.80 -7.74
CA SER A 76 10.33 -5.89 -8.87
C SER A 76 9.05 -5.61 -9.65
N GLY A 77 8.15 -6.60 -9.74
CA GLY A 77 6.87 -6.47 -10.41
C GLY A 77 5.90 -5.50 -9.70
N TYR A 78 6.18 -5.16 -8.45
CA TYR A 78 5.34 -4.33 -7.59
C TYR A 78 5.98 -2.99 -7.21
N MET A 79 7.20 -2.71 -7.67
CA MET A 79 7.96 -1.50 -7.28
C MET A 79 7.20 -0.22 -7.58
N GLU A 80 6.51 -0.10 -8.71
CA GLU A 80 5.72 1.09 -9.00
C GLU A 80 4.65 1.36 -7.91
N ALA A 81 3.97 0.32 -7.43
CA ALA A 81 2.94 0.45 -6.39
C ALA A 81 3.54 0.73 -5.00
N ILE A 82 4.72 0.17 -4.73
CA ILE A 82 5.48 0.39 -3.48
C ILE A 82 6.03 1.82 -3.44
N ILE A 83 6.57 2.34 -4.55
CA ILE A 83 7.05 3.71 -4.66
C ILE A 83 5.89 4.71 -4.47
N LYS A 84 4.70 4.40 -5.00
CA LYS A 84 3.49 5.21 -4.74
C LYS A 84 3.17 5.29 -3.24
N LEU A 85 3.27 4.18 -2.49
CA LEU A 85 3.08 4.20 -1.04
C LEU A 85 4.04 5.18 -0.34
N TYR A 86 5.34 5.10 -0.63
CA TYR A 86 6.32 6.04 -0.04
C TYR A 86 6.03 7.51 -0.40
N LEU A 87 5.61 7.77 -1.64
CA LEU A 87 5.23 9.13 -2.04
C LEU A 87 4.03 9.65 -1.25
N ARG A 88 3.02 8.81 -0.95
CA ARG A 88 1.88 9.20 -0.10
C ARG A 88 2.26 9.39 1.37
N GLU A 89 3.15 8.55 1.87
CA GLU A 89 3.65 8.65 3.24
C GLU A 89 4.33 9.99 3.47
N SER A 90 5.18 10.42 2.54
CA SER A 90 5.94 11.68 2.66
C SER A 90 5.08 12.93 2.89
N ASP A 91 3.76 12.83 2.70
CA ASP A 91 2.81 13.91 2.98
C ASP A 91 2.31 13.92 4.44
N ASN A 92 2.60 12.91 5.29
CA ASN A 92 2.16 12.83 6.70
C ASN A 92 3.15 12.03 7.56
N SER A 93 3.46 12.48 8.78
CA SER A 93 4.39 11.78 9.67
C SER A 93 3.77 10.55 10.35
N ASN A 94 4.49 9.42 10.35
CA ASN A 94 4.20 8.21 11.13
C ASN A 94 2.99 7.37 10.67
N ILE A 95 2.88 7.12 9.37
CA ILE A 95 1.86 6.23 8.79
C ILE A 95 2.43 4.83 8.56
N GLY A 96 1.68 3.80 8.95
CA GLY A 96 1.98 2.42 8.58
C GLY A 96 1.68 2.15 7.10
N LEU A 97 2.70 1.76 6.32
CA LEU A 97 2.53 1.37 4.92
C LEU A 97 2.32 -0.14 4.81
N LYS A 98 1.18 -0.56 4.28
CA LYS A 98 0.79 -1.97 4.16
C LYS A 98 0.65 -2.37 2.70
N PHE A 99 1.23 -3.51 2.35
CA PHE A 99 1.12 -4.08 1.02
C PHE A 99 0.51 -5.48 1.09
N HIS A 100 -0.60 -5.67 0.39
CA HIS A 100 -1.35 -6.91 0.32
C HIS A 100 -1.30 -7.49 -1.09
N THR A 101 -1.04 -8.78 -1.20
CA THR A 101 -0.94 -9.48 -2.48
C THR A 101 -1.74 -10.78 -2.47
N VAL A 102 -2.29 -11.14 -3.62
CA VAL A 102 -3.03 -12.40 -3.82
C VAL A 102 -2.10 -13.61 -4.05
N VAL A 103 -0.83 -13.35 -4.35
CA VAL A 103 0.20 -14.36 -4.60
C VAL A 103 1.46 -14.08 -3.78
N GLU A 104 2.18 -15.14 -3.45
CA GLU A 104 3.45 -15.08 -2.75
C GLU A 104 4.45 -14.18 -3.48
N ILE A 105 5.19 -13.38 -2.70
CA ILE A 105 6.38 -12.64 -3.18
C ILE A 105 7.61 -13.26 -2.53
N ALA A 106 8.20 -14.24 -3.21
CA ALA A 106 9.27 -15.07 -2.64
C ALA A 106 10.57 -14.28 -2.40
N ASP A 107 10.86 -13.29 -3.25
CA ASP A 107 12.13 -12.54 -3.24
C ASP A 107 12.03 -11.19 -2.53
N TRP A 108 11.01 -10.98 -1.69
CA TRP A 108 10.80 -9.71 -0.99
C TRP A 108 12.05 -9.31 -0.21
N ASN A 109 12.50 -10.13 0.75
CA ASN A 109 13.64 -9.77 1.59
C ASN A 109 14.97 -9.71 0.81
N ASP A 110 15.15 -10.59 -0.17
CA ASP A 110 16.44 -10.75 -0.87
C ASP A 110 16.67 -9.69 -1.95
N LYS A 111 15.59 -9.19 -2.57
CA LYS A 111 15.69 -8.32 -3.75
C LYS A 111 14.98 -6.99 -3.61
N PHE A 112 14.41 -6.66 -2.45
CA PHE A 112 13.76 -5.36 -2.25
C PHE A 112 14.68 -4.20 -2.57
N GLU A 113 15.86 -4.14 -1.94
CA GLU A 113 16.80 -3.03 -2.10
C GLU A 113 17.26 -2.89 -3.56
N ASN A 114 17.65 -3.98 -4.19
CA ASN A 114 18.06 -3.97 -5.60
C ASN A 114 16.92 -3.52 -6.53
N SER A 115 15.69 -3.97 -6.28
CA SER A 115 14.51 -3.57 -7.05
C SER A 115 14.17 -2.10 -6.83
N PHE A 116 14.31 -1.60 -5.60
CA PHE A 116 14.10 -0.21 -5.25
C PHE A 116 15.13 0.71 -5.93
N ASN A 117 16.42 0.36 -5.85
CA ASN A 117 17.51 1.08 -6.49
C ASN A 117 17.36 1.11 -8.03
N THR A 118 16.91 0.00 -8.62
CA THR A 118 16.60 -0.08 -10.05
C THR A 118 15.48 0.88 -10.42
N GLU A 119 14.39 0.92 -9.64
CA GLU A 119 13.28 1.84 -9.94
C GLU A 119 13.67 3.31 -9.72
N LEU A 120 14.48 3.62 -8.70
CA LEU A 120 15.09 4.94 -8.53
C LEU A 120 15.91 5.37 -9.76
N ALA A 121 16.73 4.47 -10.30
CA ALA A 121 17.50 4.73 -11.51
C ALA A 121 16.59 4.97 -12.73
N ASN A 122 15.52 4.17 -12.86
CA ASN A 122 14.51 4.34 -13.93
C ASN A 122 13.82 5.72 -13.83
N ILE A 123 13.46 6.17 -12.63
CA ILE A 123 12.86 7.50 -12.42
C ILE A 123 13.84 8.61 -12.82
N LYS A 124 15.12 8.48 -12.44
CA LYS A 124 16.18 9.43 -12.82
C LYS A 124 16.35 9.49 -14.34
N GLU A 125 16.28 8.35 -15.03
CA GLU A 125 16.34 8.31 -16.49
C GLU A 125 15.14 9.02 -17.12
N LYS A 126 13.91 8.75 -16.64
CA LYS A 126 12.68 9.44 -17.09
C LYS A 126 12.77 10.96 -16.92
N ILE A 127 13.39 11.44 -15.83
CA ILE A 127 13.64 12.86 -15.61
C ILE A 127 14.60 13.42 -16.68
N ASN A 128 15.70 12.72 -16.96
CA ASN A 128 16.67 13.14 -17.96
C ASN A 128 16.08 13.17 -19.38
N GLN A 129 15.27 12.16 -19.73
CA GLN A 129 14.53 12.12 -21.00
C GLN A 129 13.59 13.33 -21.12
N LYS A 130 12.79 13.64 -20.09
CA LYS A 130 11.93 14.84 -20.10
C LYS A 130 12.70 16.15 -20.18
N LYS A 131 13.86 16.27 -19.53
CA LYS A 131 14.72 17.45 -19.66
C LYS A 131 15.19 17.65 -21.11
N LYS A 132 15.53 16.56 -21.80
CA LYS A 132 15.89 16.59 -23.23
C LYS A 132 14.71 17.03 -24.09
N GLU A 133 13.52 16.46 -23.88
CA GLU A 133 12.29 16.86 -24.60
C GLU A 133 11.96 18.35 -24.41
N ILE A 134 12.12 18.89 -23.20
CA ILE A 134 11.92 20.32 -22.91
C ILE A 134 12.90 21.18 -23.71
N ASN A 135 14.17 20.76 -23.80
CA ASN A 135 15.20 21.48 -24.55
C ASN A 135 14.92 21.44 -26.06
N ASP A 136 14.57 20.28 -26.60
CA ASP A 136 14.22 20.12 -28.02
C ASP A 136 13.00 21.01 -28.38
N LYS A 137 12.00 21.08 -27.50
CA LYS A 137 10.85 21.97 -27.66
C LYS A 137 11.17 23.45 -27.55
N LYS A 138 12.20 23.83 -26.79
CA LYS A 138 12.67 25.23 -26.73
C LYS A 138 13.12 25.70 -28.11
N THR A 139 13.87 24.86 -28.82
CA THR A 139 14.33 25.12 -30.19
C THR A 139 13.15 25.23 -31.17
N GLU A 140 12.12 24.39 -31.04
CA GLU A 140 10.93 24.47 -31.89
C GLU A 140 10.08 25.74 -31.65
N ILE A 141 10.04 26.27 -30.43
CA ILE A 141 9.27 27.48 -30.08
C ILE A 141 9.89 28.74 -30.68
N GLU A 142 11.21 28.76 -30.88
CA GLU A 142 11.90 29.85 -31.60
C GLU A 142 11.36 29.99 -33.03
N VAL A 143 10.78 28.92 -33.58
CA VAL A 143 10.17 28.85 -34.92
C VAL A 143 8.64 28.98 -34.88
N ASP A 144 7.98 28.46 -33.85
CA ASP A 144 6.51 28.45 -33.71
C ASP A 144 6.05 28.66 -32.25
N LYS A 145 5.58 29.88 -31.97
CA LYS A 145 5.10 30.29 -30.63
C LYS A 145 3.88 29.50 -30.14
N THR A 146 3.12 28.82 -31.01
CA THR A 146 1.93 28.06 -30.59
C THR A 146 2.26 26.82 -29.75
N LYS A 147 3.53 26.37 -29.77
CA LYS A 147 4.04 25.21 -29.01
C LYS A 147 4.38 25.50 -27.55
N GLU A 148 4.26 26.75 -27.10
CA GLU A 148 4.62 27.20 -25.77
C GLU A 148 3.82 26.49 -24.65
N LYS A 149 2.52 26.25 -24.88
CA LYS A 149 1.66 25.50 -23.94
C LYS A 149 2.13 24.06 -23.72
N THR A 150 2.63 23.41 -24.77
CA THR A 150 3.14 22.02 -24.70
C THR A 150 4.41 21.95 -23.87
N LYS A 151 5.34 22.90 -24.06
CA LYS A 151 6.55 23.00 -23.23
C LYS A 151 6.23 23.24 -21.75
N ALA A 152 5.32 24.16 -21.46
CA ALA A 152 4.90 24.43 -20.08
C ALA A 152 4.31 23.17 -19.38
N SER A 153 3.55 22.36 -20.12
CA SER A 153 3.06 21.06 -19.61
C SER A 153 4.20 20.09 -19.28
N LEU A 154 5.20 19.97 -20.17
CA LEU A 154 6.37 19.12 -19.95
C LEU A 154 7.20 19.59 -18.74
N GLU A 155 7.43 20.89 -18.60
CA GLU A 155 8.12 21.47 -17.44
C GLU A 155 7.39 21.17 -16.14
N LYS A 156 6.05 21.30 -16.11
CA LYS A 156 5.24 20.94 -14.95
C LYS A 156 5.34 19.45 -14.60
N GLN A 157 5.42 18.57 -15.59
CA GLN A 157 5.63 17.13 -15.37
C GLN A 157 7.04 16.83 -14.86
N CYS A 158 8.07 17.42 -15.47
CA CYS A 158 9.47 17.24 -15.05
C CYS A 158 9.68 17.74 -13.61
N LYS A 159 9.10 18.89 -13.25
CA LYS A 159 9.18 19.43 -11.88
C LYS A 159 8.55 18.48 -10.85
N ARG A 160 7.41 17.87 -11.18
CA ARG A 160 6.76 16.87 -10.31
C ARG A 160 7.64 15.65 -10.10
N LEU A 161 8.16 15.07 -11.18
CA LEU A 161 9.07 13.92 -11.08
C LEU A 161 10.34 14.22 -10.28
N LEU A 162 10.88 15.44 -10.38
CA LEU A 162 12.03 15.85 -9.56
C LEU A 162 11.68 15.88 -8.06
N ILE A 163 10.51 16.41 -7.71
CA ILE A 163 10.02 16.42 -6.32
C ILE A 163 9.84 14.99 -5.81
N ASP A 164 9.17 14.14 -6.61
CA ASP A 164 8.94 12.73 -6.27
C ASP A 164 10.27 11.99 -6.08
N PHE A 165 11.24 12.21 -6.98
CA PHE A 165 12.57 11.60 -6.90
C PHE A 165 13.32 11.97 -5.62
N GLU A 166 13.32 13.25 -5.22
CA GLU A 166 13.99 13.66 -3.98
C GLU A 166 13.28 13.10 -2.75
N LYS A 167 11.94 13.07 -2.72
CA LYS A 167 11.16 12.43 -1.65
C LYS A 167 11.51 10.94 -1.49
N ILE A 168 11.49 10.18 -2.59
CA ILE A 168 11.79 8.74 -2.58
C ILE A 168 13.24 8.49 -2.15
N LYS A 169 14.18 9.33 -2.61
CA LYS A 169 15.58 9.23 -2.24
C LYS A 169 15.80 9.49 -0.75
N GLU A 170 15.07 10.43 -0.17
CA GLU A 170 15.08 10.68 1.28
C GLU A 170 14.54 9.47 2.07
N GLU A 171 13.42 8.88 1.64
CA GLU A 171 12.90 7.66 2.26
C GLU A 171 13.89 6.49 2.15
N HIS A 172 14.50 6.30 0.98
CA HIS A 172 15.53 5.29 0.79
C HIS A 172 16.70 5.48 1.74
N LYS A 173 17.13 6.73 1.96
CA LYS A 173 18.19 7.04 2.91
C LYS A 173 17.79 6.65 4.33
N LYS A 174 16.58 6.97 4.78
CA LYS A 174 16.07 6.57 6.11
C LYS A 174 16.10 5.05 6.28
N LEU A 175 15.73 4.29 5.25
CA LEU A 175 15.75 2.83 5.27
C LEU A 175 17.17 2.27 5.41
N VAL A 176 18.12 2.85 4.69
CA VAL A 176 19.55 2.48 4.77
C VAL A 176 20.11 2.83 6.15
N ASP A 177 19.83 4.03 6.66
CA ASP A 177 20.32 4.52 7.96
C ASP A 177 19.74 3.70 9.14
N ALA A 178 18.45 3.33 9.08
CA ALA A 178 17.83 2.43 10.05
C ALA A 178 18.33 0.98 9.93
N GLY A 179 18.90 0.63 8.78
CA GLY A 179 19.29 -0.71 8.36
C GLY A 179 20.75 -1.05 8.59
N ALA A 180 21.40 -0.59 9.67
CA ALA A 180 22.78 -1.00 10.04
C ALA A 180 23.02 -2.54 10.13
N ASN A 181 21.98 -3.37 9.94
CA ASN A 181 22.00 -4.83 9.83
C ASN A 181 21.33 -5.40 8.54
N GLY A 182 21.28 -4.65 7.44
CA GLY A 182 20.67 -5.07 6.17
C GLY A 182 19.21 -4.61 6.05
N VAL A 183 18.92 -3.85 5.00
CA VAL A 183 17.73 -3.01 4.83
C VAL A 183 16.41 -3.80 5.03
N LYS A 184 15.59 -3.34 5.97
CA LYS A 184 14.18 -3.77 6.12
C LYS A 184 13.30 -2.70 5.47
N SER A 185 12.55 -3.07 4.42
CA SER A 185 11.56 -2.19 3.77
C SER A 185 10.68 -1.46 4.80
N GLY A 186 10.44 -0.16 4.60
CA GLY A 186 9.48 0.63 5.38
C GLY A 186 8.02 0.27 5.07
N VAL A 187 7.80 -0.35 3.90
CA VAL A 187 6.53 -1.00 3.56
C VAL A 187 6.48 -2.39 4.16
N ASN A 188 5.42 -2.66 4.92
CA ASN A 188 5.13 -3.96 5.51
C ASN A 188 4.34 -4.83 4.52
N LEU A 189 4.99 -5.89 4.04
CA LEU A 189 4.30 -6.95 3.30
C LEU A 189 3.45 -7.77 4.28
N VAL A 190 2.14 -7.63 4.17
CA VAL A 190 1.21 -8.15 5.17
C VAL A 190 1.20 -9.67 5.17
N ALA A 191 1.42 -10.23 6.36
CA ALA A 191 1.36 -11.67 6.58
C ALA A 191 -0.04 -12.10 7.06
N TYR A 192 -0.46 -13.27 6.58
CA TYR A 192 -1.73 -13.91 6.88
C TYR A 192 -1.45 -15.29 7.47
N GLU A 193 -2.08 -15.61 8.59
CA GLU A 193 -2.04 -16.96 9.14
C GLU A 193 -3.08 -17.80 8.42
N ILE A 194 -2.64 -18.82 7.69
CA ILE A 194 -3.51 -19.74 6.94
C ILE A 194 -3.11 -21.14 7.37
N ASP A 195 -4.05 -21.88 7.96
CA ASP A 195 -3.85 -23.26 8.42
C ASP A 195 -2.63 -23.39 9.37
N GLY A 196 -2.41 -22.38 10.24
CA GLY A 196 -1.32 -22.30 11.21
C GLY A 196 0.04 -21.86 10.65
N VAL A 197 0.08 -21.46 9.38
CA VAL A 197 1.31 -21.02 8.69
C VAL A 197 1.20 -19.54 8.31
N MET A 198 2.23 -18.78 8.62
CA MET A 198 2.34 -17.37 8.20
C MET A 198 2.75 -17.28 6.74
N ASN A 199 1.87 -16.72 5.91
CA ASN A 199 2.06 -16.52 4.48
C ASN A 199 2.13 -15.01 4.18
N ASN A 200 3.03 -14.57 3.31
CA ASN A 200 3.15 -13.16 2.92
C ASN A 200 2.13 -12.71 1.84
N TYR A 201 1.07 -13.50 1.67
CA TYR A 201 0.00 -13.34 0.70
C TYR A 201 -1.26 -14.03 1.20
N CYS A 202 -2.39 -13.75 0.56
CA CYS A 202 -3.63 -14.48 0.79
C CYS A 202 -4.36 -14.67 -0.52
N SER A 203 -4.68 -15.90 -0.91
CA SER A 203 -5.43 -16.13 -2.14
C SER A 203 -6.88 -15.62 -2.00
N SER A 204 -7.53 -15.34 -3.13
CA SER A 204 -8.95 -14.90 -3.16
C SER A 204 -9.92 -15.90 -2.52
N GLU A 205 -9.57 -17.19 -2.52
CA GLU A 205 -10.33 -18.24 -1.84
C GLU A 205 -10.08 -18.21 -0.32
N LYS A 206 -8.81 -18.10 0.08
CA LYS A 206 -8.44 -18.10 1.50
C LYS A 206 -8.88 -16.86 2.24
N ILE A 207 -8.89 -15.69 1.60
CA ILE A 207 -9.35 -14.45 2.27
C ILE A 207 -10.81 -14.56 2.70
N GLU A 208 -11.66 -15.24 1.92
CA GLU A 208 -13.06 -15.50 2.27
C GLU A 208 -13.18 -16.42 3.50
N GLU A 209 -12.32 -17.43 3.60
CA GLU A 209 -12.23 -18.31 4.78
C GLU A 209 -11.80 -17.53 6.03
N LEU A 210 -10.81 -16.65 5.89
CA LEU A 210 -10.33 -15.81 6.98
C LEU A 210 -11.40 -14.83 7.47
N ILE A 211 -12.15 -14.18 6.56
CA ILE A 211 -13.29 -13.33 6.94
C ILE A 211 -14.30 -14.12 7.78
N LYS A 212 -14.67 -15.33 7.35
CA LYS A 212 -15.60 -16.19 8.10
C LYS A 212 -15.04 -16.57 9.47
N LEU A 213 -13.73 -16.78 9.58
CA LEU A 213 -13.07 -17.05 10.85
C LEU A 213 -13.15 -15.83 11.77
N GLU A 214 -12.81 -14.63 11.29
CA GLU A 214 -12.88 -13.40 12.09
C GLU A 214 -14.31 -13.10 12.57
N ILE A 215 -15.34 -13.38 11.76
CA ILE A 215 -16.75 -13.25 12.18
C ILE A 215 -17.05 -14.21 13.35
N LYS A 216 -16.61 -15.46 13.27
CA LYS A 216 -16.79 -16.43 14.36
C LYS A 216 -16.05 -16.01 15.62
N THR A 217 -14.82 -15.51 15.47
CA THR A 217 -14.00 -14.97 16.55
C THR A 217 -14.71 -13.82 17.26
N TYR A 218 -15.30 -12.89 16.51
CA TYR A 218 -16.09 -11.78 17.07
C TYR A 218 -17.20 -12.27 18.01
N PHE A 219 -18.03 -13.20 17.54
CA PHE A 219 -19.12 -13.74 18.37
C PHE A 219 -18.62 -14.51 19.60
N TYR A 220 -17.52 -15.25 19.45
CA TYR A 220 -16.87 -15.95 20.56
C TYR A 220 -16.37 -14.99 21.63
N LEU A 221 -15.61 -13.96 21.24
CA LEU A 221 -15.07 -12.93 22.13
C LEU A 221 -16.18 -12.16 22.84
N LEU A 222 -17.21 -11.76 22.10
CA LEU A 222 -18.37 -11.07 22.67
C LEU A 222 -19.07 -11.93 23.74
N THR A 223 -19.30 -13.21 23.44
CA THR A 223 -19.91 -14.15 24.38
C THR A 223 -19.05 -14.35 25.63
N LYS A 224 -17.73 -14.50 25.46
CA LYS A 224 -16.77 -14.62 26.56
C LYS A 224 -16.81 -13.38 27.47
N ARG A 225 -16.85 -12.19 26.88
CA ARG A 225 -16.94 -10.91 27.61
C ARG A 225 -18.24 -10.80 28.41
N ILE A 226 -19.38 -11.14 27.81
CA ILE A 226 -20.69 -11.13 28.49
C ILE A 226 -20.69 -12.04 29.72
N LYS A 227 -20.15 -13.27 29.58
CA LYS A 227 -20.03 -14.21 30.71
C LYS A 227 -19.17 -13.66 31.85
N LYS A 228 -18.03 -13.02 31.52
CA LYS A 228 -17.15 -12.37 32.51
C LYS A 228 -17.88 -11.26 33.28
N MET A 229 -18.68 -10.44 32.59
CA MET A 229 -19.46 -9.36 33.23
C MET A 229 -20.54 -9.89 34.19
N ILE A 230 -21.21 -10.98 33.83
CA ILE A 230 -22.24 -11.61 34.68
C ILE A 230 -21.60 -12.21 35.94
N GLN A 231 -20.46 -12.87 35.83
CA GLN A 231 -19.76 -13.49 36.98
C GLN A 231 -19.20 -12.48 37.99
N ILE A 232 -18.89 -11.26 37.56
CA ILE A 232 -18.43 -10.17 38.46
C ILE A 232 -19.61 -9.54 39.22
N SER A 233 -20.84 -9.72 38.74
CA SER A 233 -22.05 -9.09 39.30
C SER A 233 -22.78 -9.96 40.33
N THR A 234 -22.27 -11.15 40.64
CA THR A 234 -22.78 -12.13 41.61
C THR A 234 -21.78 -12.35 42.74
#